data_AF-A0A4Q5WF65-F1
#
_entry.id   AF-A0A4Q5WF65-F1
#
_cell.length_a   1.000
_cell.length_b   1.000
_cell.length_c   1.000
_cell.angle_alpha   90.00
_cell.angle_beta   90.00
_cell.angle_gamma   90.00
#
_symmetry.space_group_name_H-M   'P 1'
#
loop_
_entity.id
_entity.type
_entity.pdbx_description
1 polymer ?
#
loop_
_entity_poly.entity_id
_entity_poly.type
_entity_poly.pdbx_seq_one_letter_code
_entity_poly.pdbx_strand_id
1 'polypeptide(L)' 'VSAGGGAPIVLNGANEIAVAAFLQRRIGFLTIVQAAGEVLEDYLGNQTGGATPAGFDEVYELDRWARQRTIEKLRLAA' A
#
# COMPACT_ATOMS: atom_id res chain seq x y z
N VAL A 1 5.46 -6.17 12.21
CA VAL A 1 5.61 -4.85 11.56
C VAL A 1 6.21 -3.93 12.60
N SER A 2 7.44 -3.43 12.38
CA SER A 2 8.16 -2.58 13.34
C SER A 2 8.51 -1.20 12.79
N ALA A 3 8.21 -0.94 11.50
CA ALA A 3 8.38 0.38 10.90
C ALA A 3 7.22 1.29 11.30
N GLY A 4 7.53 2.41 11.96
CA GLY A 4 6.59 3.48 12.30
C GLY A 4 6.42 4.49 11.16
N GLY A 5 6.09 5.73 11.52
CA GLY A 5 5.93 6.82 10.54
C GLY A 5 4.80 6.53 9.55
N GLY A 6 5.06 6.71 8.26
CA GLY A 6 4.09 6.51 7.18
C GLY A 6 3.79 5.05 6.81
N ALA A 7 4.56 4.08 7.31
CA ALA A 7 4.41 2.67 6.93
C ALA A 7 3.00 2.09 7.21
N PRO A 8 2.34 2.37 8.36
CA PRO A 8 0.98 1.89 8.60
C PRO A 8 -0.06 2.46 7.63
N ILE A 9 0.12 3.71 7.17
CA ILE A 9 -0.77 4.37 6.20
C ILE A 9 -0.67 3.65 4.87
N VAL A 10 0.55 3.38 4.40
CA VAL A 10 0.80 2.64 3.17
C VAL A 10 0.21 1.24 3.22
N LEU A 11 0.48 0.50 4.31
CA LEU A 11 -0.02 -0.86 4.47
C LEU A 11 -1.55 -0.89 4.49
N ASN A 12 -2.20 0.06 5.16
CA ASN A 12 -3.66 0.14 5.22
C ASN A 12 -4.26 0.45 3.84
N GLY A 13 -3.76 1.50 3.17
CA GLY A 13 -4.24 1.91 1.84
C GLY A 13 -4.07 0.80 0.80
N ALA A 14 -2.95 0.07 0.85
CA ALA A 14 -2.70 -1.06 -0.04
C ALA A 14 -3.62 -2.26 0.26
N ASN A 15 -3.79 -2.60 1.54
CA ASN A 15 -4.69 -3.67 1.95
C ASN A 15 -6.13 -3.43 1.50
N GLU A 16 -6.65 -2.20 1.63
CA GLU A 16 -8.02 -1.89 1.22
C GLU A 16 -8.27 -2.12 -0.28
N ILE A 17 -7.33 -1.71 -1.15
CA ILE A 17 -7.44 -1.96 -2.59
C ILE A 17 -7.36 -3.45 -2.90
N ALA A 18 -6.43 -4.17 -2.27
CA ALA A 18 -6.26 -5.59 -2.51
C ALA A 18 -7.47 -6.41 -2.01
N VAL A 19 -7.99 -6.11 -0.82
CA VAL A 19 -9.22 -6.71 -0.30
C VAL A 19 -10.42 -6.40 -1.20
N ALA A 20 -10.56 -5.18 -1.70
CA ALA A 20 -11.63 -4.85 -2.65
C ALA A 20 -11.53 -5.68 -3.94
N ALA A 21 -10.33 -5.89 -4.47
CA ALA A 21 -10.12 -6.77 -5.62
C ALA A 21 -10.43 -8.24 -5.31
N PHE A 22 -10.07 -8.72 -4.13
CA PHE A 22 -10.40 -10.07 -3.66
C PHE A 22 -11.91 -10.28 -3.52
N LEU A 23 -12.62 -9.32 -2.92
CA LEU A 23 -14.09 -9.36 -2.80
C LEU A 23 -14.79 -9.36 -4.16
N GLN A 24 -14.18 -8.72 -5.16
CA GLN A 24 -14.62 -8.75 -6.56
C GLN A 24 -14.15 -10.00 -7.33
N ARG A 25 -13.53 -10.97 -6.65
CA ARG A 25 -12.98 -12.22 -7.21
C ARG A 25 -11.94 -12.00 -8.32
N ARG A 26 -11.25 -10.87 -8.30
CA ARG A 26 -10.19 -10.55 -9.28
C ARG A 26 -8.82 -11.10 -8.91
N ILE A 27 -8.58 -11.39 -7.62
CA ILE A 27 -7.32 -11.92 -7.11
C ILE A 27 -7.56 -13.04 -6.08
N GLY A 28 -6.55 -13.85 -5.82
CA GLY A 28 -6.57 -14.85 -4.74
C GLY A 28 -6.30 -14.26 -3.36
N PHE A 29 -6.63 -15.02 -2.30
CA PHE A 29 -6.45 -14.57 -0.91
C PHE A 29 -5.00 -14.19 -0.57
N LEU A 30 -4.03 -14.99 -1.01
CA LEU A 30 -2.60 -14.73 -0.75
C LEU A 30 -2.06 -13.52 -1.53
N THR A 31 -2.72 -13.12 -2.62
CA THR A 31 -2.34 -11.93 -3.38
C THR A 31 -2.56 -10.65 -2.57
N ILE A 32 -3.44 -10.66 -1.55
CA ILE A 32 -3.65 -9.51 -0.66
C ILE A 32 -2.36 -9.16 0.08
N VAL A 33 -1.78 -10.14 0.78
CA VAL A 33 -0.56 -9.93 1.56
C VAL A 33 0.65 -9.69 0.67
N GLN A 34 0.70 -10.34 -0.49
CA GLN A 34 1.75 -10.11 -1.48
C GLN A 34 1.73 -8.65 -1.98
N ALA A 35 0.59 -8.18 -2.49
CA ALA A 35 0.49 -6.83 -3.04
C ALA A 35 0.72 -5.75 -1.97
N ALA A 36 0.16 -5.93 -0.77
CA ALA A 36 0.37 -4.99 0.34
C ALA A 36 1.84 -4.96 0.80
N GLY A 37 2.51 -6.12 0.85
CA GLY A 37 3.93 -6.22 1.15
C GLY A 37 4.81 -5.53 0.11
N GLU A 38 4.57 -5.80 -1.18
CA GLU A 38 5.32 -5.19 -2.26
C GLU A 38 5.16 -3.65 -2.32
N VAL A 39 3.96 -3.12 -2.03
CA VAL A 39 3.77 -1.66 -1.96
C VAL A 39 4.47 -1.05 -0.74
N LEU A 40 4.47 -1.76 0.40
CA LEU A 40 5.21 -1.32 1.57
C LEU A 40 6.73 -1.34 1.33
N GLU A 41 7.25 -2.36 0.65
CA GLU A 41 8.67 -2.44 0.25
C GLU A 41 9.05 -1.30 -0.70
N ASP A 42 8.22 -1.01 -1.71
CA ASP A 42 8.43 0.14 -2.61
C ASP A 42 8.50 1.47 -1.82
N TYR A 43 7.66 1.65 -0.80
CA TYR A 43 7.69 2.84 0.06
C TYR A 43 8.96 2.92 0.90
N LEU A 44 9.32 1.81 1.58
CA LEU A 44 10.49 1.75 2.46
C LEU A 44 11.80 1.86 1.69
N GLY A 45 11.82 1.47 0.41
CA GLY A 45 12.97 1.63 -0.48
C GLY A 45 13.21 3.08 -0.97
N ASN A 46 12.25 3.99 -0.75
CA ASN A 46 12.38 5.40 -1.13
C ASN A 46 13.07 6.22 -0.03
N GLN A 47 13.67 7.36 -0.39
CA GLN A 47 14.39 8.24 0.56
C GLN A 47 13.52 8.77 1.70
N THR A 48 12.21 8.86 1.49
CA THR A 48 11.21 9.28 2.49
C THR A 48 10.54 8.10 3.22
N GLY A 49 10.98 6.87 2.95
CA GLY A 49 10.46 5.65 3.54
C GLY A 49 10.61 5.65 5.06
N GLY A 50 9.50 5.51 5.76
CA GLY A 50 9.46 5.47 7.23
C GLY A 50 9.46 6.84 7.92
N ALA A 51 9.49 7.95 7.17
CA ALA A 51 9.29 9.28 7.73
C ALA A 51 7.88 9.41 8.34
N THR A 52 7.76 10.15 9.43
CA THR A 52 6.44 10.49 10.00
C THR A 52 5.85 11.66 9.21
N PRO A 53 4.62 11.53 8.68
CA PRO A 53 3.96 12.64 7.99
C PRO A 53 3.85 13.88 8.89
N ALA A 54 4.14 15.06 8.34
CA ALA A 54 4.12 16.32 9.08
C ALA A 54 2.69 16.85 9.35
N GLY A 55 1.68 16.29 8.68
CA GLY A 55 0.28 16.69 8.83
C GLY A 55 -0.67 15.86 7.98
N PHE A 56 -1.96 16.21 8.04
CA PHE A 56 -3.02 15.46 7.34
C PHE A 56 -2.84 15.43 5.82
N ASP A 57 -2.36 16.49 5.21
CA ASP A 57 -2.15 16.52 3.75
C ASP A 57 -1.18 15.43 3.30
N GLU A 58 -0.05 15.26 4.00
CA GLU A 58 0.90 14.19 3.72
C GLU A 58 0.34 12.80 4.02
N VAL A 59 -0.50 12.66 5.05
CA VAL A 59 -1.22 11.40 5.32
C VAL A 59 -2.11 11.04 4.13
N TYR A 60 -2.88 12.00 3.62
CA TYR A 60 -3.78 11.77 2.49
C TYR A 60 -3.03 11.51 1.19
N GLU A 61 -1.92 12.21 0.92
CA GLU A 61 -1.09 11.94 -0.26
C GLU A 61 -0.47 10.54 -0.19
N LEU A 62 0.01 10.14 0.99
CA LEU A 62 0.62 8.82 1.15
C LEU A 62 -0.40 7.69 1.00
N ASP A 63 -1.62 7.85 1.54
CA ASP A 63 -2.73 6.92 1.33
C ASP A 63 -3.12 6.84 -0.16
N ARG A 64 -3.26 7.98 -0.84
CA ARG A 64 -3.55 8.04 -2.29
C ARG A 64 -2.48 7.31 -3.10
N TRP A 65 -1.21 7.59 -2.81
CA TRP A 65 -0.08 6.95 -3.46
C TRP A 65 -0.11 5.43 -3.26
N ALA A 66 -0.32 4.96 -2.03
CA ALA A 66 -0.35 3.54 -1.72
C ALA A 66 -1.47 2.83 -2.51
N ARG A 67 -2.67 3.41 -2.54
CA ARG A 67 -3.80 2.87 -3.30
C ARG A 67 -3.50 2.78 -4.79
N GLN A 68 -2.99 3.86 -5.37
CA GLN A 68 -2.66 3.91 -6.80
C GLN A 68 -1.58 2.87 -7.15
N ARG A 69 -0.55 2.75 -6.31
CA ARG A 69 0.53 1.79 -6.50
C ARG A 69 0.04 0.35 -6.42
N THR A 70 -0.88 0.03 -5.50
CA THR A 70 -1.52 -1.29 -5.46
C THR A 70 -2.31 -1.59 -6.72
N ILE A 71 -3.07 -0.63 -7.24
CA ILE A 71 -3.81 -0.80 -8.50
C ILE A 71 -2.86 -1.13 -9.65
N GLU A 72 -1.72 -0.43 -9.76
CA GLU A 72 -0.71 -0.70 -10.78
C GLU A 72 -0.13 -2.11 -10.66
N LYS A 73 0.28 -2.53 -9.45
CA LYS A 73 0.83 -3.88 -9.24
C LYS A 73 -0.20 -4.97 -9.57
N LEU A 74 -1.46 -4.81 -9.16
CA LEU A 74 -2.51 -5.78 -9.47
C LEU A 74 -2.84 -5.86 -10.98
N ARG A 75 -2.65 -4.78 -11.74
CA ARG A 75 -2.81 -4.79 -13.21
C ARG A 75 -1.65 -5.51 -13.92
N LEU A 76 -0.44 -5.40 -13.39
CA LEU A 76 0.75 -6.07 -13.95
C LEU A 76 0.75 -7.58 -13.69
N ALA A 77 0.03 -8.03 -12.66
CA ALA A 77 -0.08 -9.44 -12.28
C ALA A 77 -1.25 -10.19 -12.97
N ALA A 78 -2.10 -9.48 -13.72
CA ALA A 78 -3.25 -10.02 -14.44
C ALA A 78 -2.89 -10.35 -15.90
#